data_AF-Q22382-F1
#
_entry.id   AF-Q22382-F1
#
_cell.length_a   1.000
_cell.length_b   1.000
_cell.length_c   1.000
_cell.angle_alpha   90.00
_cell.angle_beta   90.00
_cell.angle_gamma   90.00
#
_symmetry.space_group_name_H-M   'P 1'
#
loop_
_entity.id
_entity.type
_entity.pdbx_description
1 polymer ?
#
loop_
_entity_poly.entity_id
_entity_poly.type
_entity_poly.pdbx_seq_one_letter_code
_entity_poly.pdbx_strand_id
1 'polypeptide(L)'
;MTSINCTIMANLSNSNFLRVSLGINLIICILGLPVFLVYTWKIWSAKNSSLFHVNFKIILQLHLFGFILHVTGRTVLHGLDLFNYLTLLDPCQMIPNIYRCFVFRLMYNSGLWITNSTAVSLILERWLATKRSMTYEKDSTIIGLLLAIVHFLIAALPLCFLYSQTRFDGAVMYYCVTATPSAPYSAQVGATVSICFQVVARIAFEFLLRENKKHKEFDVQSPLSNRYQLEQNISSITALKTFANMSVTYIIFQNLCYITLMYYGIQLERAQYLAILELNGSWPLYGVVSIMIFGKTIRKIHGKIKQSLHGHIKLPNHMYLDVFKRQIA
;
A
#
# COMPACT_ATOMS: atom_id res chain seq x y z
N MET A 1 29.27 -27.47 -5.01
CA MET A 1 27.88 -27.42 -5.54
C MET A 1 26.98 -28.15 -4.56
N THR A 2 25.87 -27.57 -4.12
CA THR A 2 24.87 -28.30 -3.32
C THR A 2 24.21 -29.36 -4.22
N SER A 3 24.19 -30.62 -3.77
CA SER A 3 23.50 -31.68 -4.50
C SER A 3 21.99 -31.39 -4.54
N ILE A 4 21.38 -31.57 -5.71
CA ILE A 4 19.94 -31.42 -5.88
C ILE A 4 19.25 -32.61 -5.22
N ASN A 5 18.29 -32.34 -4.35
CA ASN A 5 17.46 -33.33 -3.67
C ASN A 5 16.00 -33.15 -4.09
N CYS A 6 15.58 -33.92 -5.09
CA CYS A 6 14.24 -33.82 -5.65
C CYS A 6 13.14 -34.31 -4.69
N THR A 7 13.48 -35.09 -3.67
CA THR A 7 12.53 -35.51 -2.61
C THR A 7 12.01 -34.31 -1.83
N ILE A 8 12.84 -33.28 -1.60
CA ILE A 8 12.39 -32.03 -0.98
C ILE A 8 11.31 -31.38 -1.85
N MET A 9 11.55 -31.32 -3.16
CA MET A 9 10.60 -30.73 -4.10
C MET A 9 9.32 -31.55 -4.19
N ALA A 10 9.40 -32.89 -4.17
CA ALA A 10 8.25 -33.78 -4.16
C ALA A 10 7.37 -33.56 -2.92
N ASN A 11 7.97 -33.39 -1.74
CA ASN A 11 7.23 -33.14 -0.50
C ASN A 11 6.53 -31.77 -0.52
N LEU A 12 7.20 -30.74 -1.07
CA LEU A 12 6.59 -29.42 -1.22
C LEU A 12 5.45 -29.43 -2.24
N SER A 13 5.70 -30.00 -3.42
CA SER A 13 4.71 -30.02 -4.49
C SER A 13 3.49 -30.85 -4.11
N ASN A 14 3.63 -31.96 -3.37
CA ASN A 14 2.50 -32.80 -2.95
C ASN A 14 1.73 -32.28 -1.72
N SER A 15 2.22 -31.22 -1.07
CA SER A 15 1.55 -30.66 0.11
C SER A 15 0.25 -29.95 -0.27
N ASN A 16 -0.89 -30.55 0.08
CA ASN A 16 -2.20 -29.94 -0.10
C ASN A 16 -2.31 -28.58 0.61
N PHE A 17 -1.72 -28.45 1.80
CA PHE A 17 -1.77 -27.21 2.55
C PHE A 17 -1.03 -26.06 1.85
N LEU A 18 0.15 -26.34 1.27
CA LEU A 18 0.88 -25.36 0.47
C LEU A 18 0.12 -25.00 -0.82
N ARG A 19 -0.40 -25.99 -1.55
CA ARG A 19 -1.20 -25.77 -2.77
C ARG A 19 -2.42 -24.90 -2.50
N VAL A 20 -3.17 -25.17 -1.43
CA VAL A 20 -4.35 -24.37 -1.04
C VAL A 20 -3.93 -22.95 -0.66
N SER A 21 -2.85 -22.78 0.10
CA SER A 21 -2.34 -21.46 0.50
C SER A 21 -1.92 -20.60 -0.70
N LEU A 22 -1.25 -21.21 -1.68
CA LEU A 22 -0.91 -20.58 -2.95
C LEU A 22 -2.16 -20.24 -3.76
N GLY A 23 -3.12 -21.16 -3.85
CA GLY A 23 -4.38 -20.98 -4.58
C GLY A 23 -5.22 -19.83 -4.04
N ILE A 24 -5.35 -19.73 -2.71
CA ILE A 24 -6.05 -18.61 -2.05
C ILE A 24 -5.38 -17.29 -2.40
N ASN A 25 -4.05 -17.19 -2.27
CA ASN A 25 -3.31 -15.97 -2.59
C ASN A 25 -3.43 -15.62 -4.08
N LEU A 26 -3.39 -16.61 -4.97
CA LEU A 26 -3.54 -16.43 -6.41
C LEU A 26 -4.91 -15.86 -6.76
N ILE A 27 -5.99 -16.41 -6.20
CA ILE A 27 -7.36 -15.91 -6.40
C ILE A 27 -7.47 -14.45 -5.93
N ILE A 28 -6.93 -14.14 -4.75
CA ILE A 28 -6.94 -12.77 -4.22
C ILE A 28 -6.18 -11.82 -5.15
N CYS A 29 -5.03 -12.23 -5.69
CA CYS A 29 -4.26 -11.39 -6.62
C CYS A 29 -5.02 -11.15 -7.94
N ILE A 30 -5.65 -12.19 -8.50
CA ILE A 30 -6.45 -12.10 -9.72
C ILE A 30 -7.65 -11.17 -9.51
N LEU A 31 -8.35 -11.27 -8.38
CA LEU A 31 -9.46 -10.37 -8.05
C LEU A 31 -8.99 -8.95 -7.72
N GLY A 32 -7.80 -8.80 -7.15
CA GLY A 32 -7.24 -7.51 -6.78
C GLY A 32 -6.83 -6.66 -7.99
N LEU A 33 -6.29 -7.29 -9.04
CA LEU A 33 -5.80 -6.57 -10.21
C LEU A 33 -6.88 -5.69 -10.88
N PRO A 34 -8.10 -6.18 -11.20
CA PRO A 34 -9.20 -5.34 -11.68
C PRO A 34 -9.58 -4.21 -10.71
N VAL A 35 -9.56 -4.47 -9.39
CA VAL A 35 -9.87 -3.45 -8.39
C VAL A 35 -8.86 -2.30 -8.47
N PHE A 36 -7.56 -2.59 -8.50
CA PHE A 36 -6.52 -1.56 -8.57
C PHE A 36 -6.54 -0.78 -9.89
N LEU A 37 -6.84 -1.45 -11.01
CA LEU A 37 -6.99 -0.80 -12.32
C LEU A 37 -8.21 0.13 -12.37
N VAL A 38 -9.36 -0.31 -11.85
CA VAL A 38 -10.56 0.53 -11.76
C VAL A 38 -10.31 1.76 -10.88
N TYR A 39 -9.59 1.61 -9.78
CA TYR A 39 -9.26 2.74 -8.92
C TYR A 39 -8.22 3.69 -9.52
N THR A 40 -7.26 3.16 -10.29
CA THR A 40 -6.35 3.97 -11.10
C THR A 40 -7.14 4.87 -12.04
N TRP A 41 -8.05 4.30 -12.83
CA TRP A 41 -8.92 5.08 -13.71
C TRP A 41 -9.79 6.09 -12.94
N LYS A 42 -10.37 5.68 -11.80
CA LYS A 42 -11.23 6.56 -11.00
C LYS A 42 -10.50 7.78 -10.45
N ILE A 43 -9.23 7.67 -10.03
CA ILE A 43 -8.48 8.82 -9.49
C ILE A 43 -8.29 9.92 -10.53
N TRP A 44 -8.10 9.52 -11.80
CA TRP A 44 -7.87 10.44 -12.92
C TRP A 44 -9.15 10.85 -13.67
N SER A 45 -10.26 10.14 -13.45
CA SER A 45 -11.54 10.48 -14.05
C SER A 45 -12.01 11.89 -13.67
N ALA A 46 -12.61 12.61 -14.62
CA ALA A 46 -13.12 13.97 -14.44
C ALA A 46 -14.09 14.12 -13.25
N LYS A 47 -14.83 13.07 -12.89
CA LYS A 47 -15.76 13.09 -11.74
C LYS A 47 -15.03 13.26 -10.40
N ASN A 48 -13.78 12.86 -10.31
CA ASN A 48 -12.94 12.99 -9.12
C ASN A 48 -11.81 14.01 -9.31
N SER A 49 -11.75 14.70 -10.46
CA SER A 49 -10.65 15.62 -10.75
C SER A 49 -10.64 16.82 -9.81
N SER A 50 -11.81 17.29 -9.38
CA SER A 50 -11.98 18.38 -8.41
C SER A 50 -11.69 17.97 -6.96
N LEU A 51 -11.63 16.68 -6.65
CA LEU A 51 -11.54 16.22 -5.26
C LEU A 51 -10.12 16.30 -4.71
N PHE A 52 -9.13 16.11 -5.59
CA PHE A 52 -7.74 15.99 -5.20
C PHE A 52 -6.84 16.82 -6.11
N HIS A 53 -5.96 17.60 -5.48
CA HIS A 53 -4.86 18.25 -6.17
C HIS A 53 -4.02 17.22 -6.96
N VAL A 54 -3.45 17.64 -8.08
CA VAL A 54 -2.70 16.74 -8.98
C VAL A 54 -1.52 16.09 -8.26
N ASN A 55 -0.81 16.83 -7.40
CA ASN A 55 0.29 16.29 -6.59
C ASN A 55 -0.14 15.09 -5.74
N PHE A 56 -1.30 15.19 -5.08
CA PHE A 56 -1.88 14.11 -4.30
C PHE A 56 -2.25 12.91 -5.17
N LYS A 57 -2.83 13.14 -6.36
CA LYS A 57 -3.17 12.07 -7.31
C LYS A 57 -1.95 11.29 -7.78
N ILE A 58 -0.83 11.98 -8.05
CA ILE A 58 0.43 11.34 -8.44
C ILE A 58 0.90 10.36 -7.36
N ILE A 59 0.87 10.75 -6.09
CA ILE A 59 1.30 9.89 -4.98
C ILE A 59 0.35 8.69 -4.81
N LEU A 60 -0.97 8.91 -4.91
CA LEU A 60 -1.93 7.81 -4.87
C LEU A 60 -1.79 6.88 -6.09
N GLN A 61 -1.45 7.41 -7.26
CA GLN A 61 -1.19 6.60 -8.44
C GLN A 61 0.02 5.69 -8.23
N LEU A 62 1.08 6.21 -7.61
CA LEU A 62 2.26 5.42 -7.27
C LEU A 62 1.94 4.34 -6.22
N HIS A 63 1.05 4.63 -5.26
CA HIS A 63 0.54 3.64 -4.32
C HIS A 63 -0.20 2.49 -5.03
N LEU A 64 -1.13 2.81 -5.95
CA LEU A 64 -1.83 1.81 -6.75
C LEU A 64 -0.88 1.02 -7.66
N PHE A 65 0.11 1.69 -8.24
CA PHE A 65 1.16 1.05 -9.02
C PHE A 65 1.92 0.02 -8.18
N GLY A 66 2.25 0.34 -6.92
CA GLY A 66 2.87 -0.61 -6.01
C GLY A 66 2.02 -1.87 -5.78
N PHE A 67 0.70 -1.73 -5.60
CA PHE A 67 -0.19 -2.89 -5.51
C PHE A 67 -0.23 -3.70 -6.81
N ILE A 68 -0.33 -3.03 -7.97
CA ILE A 68 -0.33 -3.69 -9.29
C ILE A 68 0.97 -4.47 -9.48
N LEU A 69 2.12 -3.83 -9.25
CA LEU A 69 3.43 -4.48 -9.34
C LEU A 69 3.51 -5.70 -8.42
N HIS A 70 2.95 -5.58 -7.20
CA HIS A 70 2.91 -6.67 -6.25
C HIS A 70 2.09 -7.87 -6.73
N VAL A 71 0.83 -7.63 -7.11
CA VAL A 71 -0.06 -8.71 -7.52
C VAL A 71 0.34 -9.32 -8.85
N THR A 72 0.89 -8.54 -9.79
CA THR A 72 1.41 -9.09 -11.05
C THR A 72 2.55 -10.06 -10.81
N GLY A 73 3.57 -9.66 -10.03
CA GLY A 73 4.69 -10.55 -9.70
C GLY A 73 4.23 -11.82 -8.99
N ARG A 74 3.29 -11.69 -8.06
CA ARG A 74 2.77 -12.82 -7.28
C ARG A 74 1.86 -13.75 -8.08
N THR A 75 0.99 -13.21 -8.93
CA THR A 75 0.13 -14.01 -9.84
C THR A 75 0.98 -14.86 -10.76
N VAL A 76 2.01 -14.29 -11.39
CA VAL A 76 2.89 -15.06 -12.28
C VAL A 76 3.66 -16.12 -11.49
N LEU A 77 4.23 -15.75 -10.34
CA LEU A 77 5.00 -16.70 -9.51
C LEU A 77 4.15 -17.90 -9.07
N HIS A 78 3.02 -17.64 -8.40
CA HIS A 78 2.14 -18.69 -7.87
C HIS A 78 1.40 -19.45 -8.95
N GLY A 79 1.04 -18.78 -10.05
CA GLY A 79 0.43 -19.44 -11.21
C GLY A 79 1.38 -20.48 -11.82
N LEU A 80 2.65 -20.11 -12.01
CA LEU A 80 3.68 -21.03 -12.51
C LEU A 80 4.01 -22.14 -11.51
N ASP A 81 4.09 -21.84 -10.21
CA ASP A 81 4.34 -22.87 -9.18
C ASP A 81 3.22 -23.90 -9.14
N LEU A 82 1.96 -23.46 -9.09
CA LEU A 82 0.81 -24.36 -9.10
C LEU A 82 0.69 -25.14 -10.39
N PHE A 83 0.94 -24.50 -11.54
CA PHE A 83 0.97 -25.20 -12.82
C PHE A 83 2.01 -26.33 -12.79
N ASN A 84 3.25 -26.03 -12.42
CA ASN A 84 4.31 -27.04 -12.34
C ASN A 84 4.00 -28.17 -11.36
N TYR A 85 3.41 -27.86 -10.20
CA TYR A 85 3.07 -28.88 -9.19
C TYR A 85 1.94 -29.81 -9.64
N LEU A 86 1.10 -29.37 -10.58
CA LEU A 86 -0.05 -30.12 -11.07
C LEU A 86 0.22 -30.84 -12.39
N THR A 87 1.14 -30.35 -13.22
CA THR A 87 1.36 -30.89 -14.58
C THR A 87 2.66 -31.67 -14.74
N LEU A 88 3.70 -31.37 -13.96
CA LEU A 88 4.98 -32.09 -14.08
C LEU A 88 4.94 -33.37 -13.23
N LEU A 89 5.46 -34.47 -13.77
CA LEU A 89 5.56 -35.74 -13.05
C LEU A 89 6.89 -35.88 -12.30
N ASP A 90 7.97 -35.33 -12.86
CA ASP A 90 9.29 -35.35 -12.25
C ASP A 90 9.48 -34.17 -11.28
N PRO A 91 9.65 -34.41 -9.97
CA PRO A 91 9.89 -33.37 -8.99
C PRO A 91 11.17 -32.57 -9.25
N CYS A 92 12.19 -33.15 -9.91
CA CYS A 92 13.42 -32.42 -10.22
C CYS A 92 13.17 -31.26 -11.19
N GLN A 93 12.23 -31.42 -12.12
CA GLN A 93 11.86 -30.38 -13.10
C GLN A 93 10.99 -29.26 -12.51
N MET A 94 10.38 -29.50 -11.34
CA MET A 94 9.58 -28.49 -10.65
C MET A 94 10.43 -27.42 -9.94
N ILE A 95 11.73 -27.68 -9.74
CA ILE A 95 12.64 -26.78 -9.04
C ILE A 95 12.74 -25.46 -9.82
N PRO A 96 12.38 -24.31 -9.23
CA PRO A 96 12.38 -23.05 -9.95
C PRO A 96 13.80 -22.56 -10.23
N ASN A 97 13.97 -21.95 -11.40
CA ASN A 97 15.19 -21.21 -11.72
C ASN A 97 15.36 -20.01 -10.75
N ILE A 98 16.58 -19.81 -10.23
CA ILE A 98 16.88 -18.74 -9.27
C ILE A 98 16.57 -17.34 -9.82
N TYR A 99 16.79 -17.08 -11.12
CA TYR A 99 16.47 -15.81 -11.77
C TYR A 99 14.95 -15.58 -11.85
N ARG A 100 14.17 -16.63 -12.14
CA ARG A 100 12.70 -16.57 -12.06
C ARG A 100 12.27 -16.18 -10.65
N CYS A 101 12.82 -16.85 -9.63
CA CYS A 101 12.53 -16.48 -8.24
C CYS A 101 12.90 -15.03 -7.96
N PHE A 102 14.12 -14.60 -8.31
CA PHE A 102 14.59 -13.25 -8.04
C PHE A 102 13.75 -12.17 -8.71
N VAL A 103 13.44 -12.29 -10.01
CA VAL A 103 12.67 -11.27 -10.75
C VAL A 103 11.27 -11.09 -10.16
N PHE A 104 10.51 -12.19 -10.03
CA PHE A 104 9.15 -12.09 -9.51
C PHE A 104 9.15 -11.78 -8.01
N ARG A 105 10.17 -12.24 -7.26
CA ARG A 105 10.34 -11.86 -5.85
C ARG A 105 10.70 -10.36 -5.72
N LEU A 106 11.48 -9.82 -6.63
CA LEU A 106 11.81 -8.40 -6.64
C LEU A 106 10.57 -7.56 -6.96
N MET A 107 9.76 -7.97 -7.94
CA MET A 107 8.50 -7.28 -8.26
C MET A 107 7.56 -7.21 -7.06
N TYR A 108 7.27 -8.35 -6.39
CA TYR A 108 6.33 -8.31 -5.26
C TYR A 108 6.86 -7.56 -4.04
N ASN A 109 8.15 -7.70 -3.71
CA ASN A 109 8.75 -6.93 -2.61
C ASN A 109 8.83 -5.44 -2.95
N SER A 110 9.12 -5.09 -4.21
CA SER A 110 9.14 -3.68 -4.64
C SER A 110 7.76 -3.05 -4.50
N GLY A 111 6.72 -3.76 -4.95
CA GLY A 111 5.35 -3.30 -4.79
C GLY A 111 4.97 -3.07 -3.32
N LEU A 112 5.34 -4.00 -2.43
CA LEU A 112 5.15 -3.88 -0.98
C LEU A 112 5.82 -2.60 -0.43
N TRP A 113 7.11 -2.40 -0.72
CA TRP A 113 7.86 -1.25 -0.20
C TRP A 113 7.45 0.08 -0.80
N ILE A 114 7.04 0.11 -2.07
CA ILE A 114 6.40 1.28 -2.68
C ILE A 114 5.12 1.59 -1.90
N THR A 115 4.22 0.63 -1.70
CA THR A 115 2.97 0.90 -0.97
C THR A 115 3.19 1.33 0.48
N ASN A 116 4.21 0.79 1.15
CA ASN A 116 4.54 1.14 2.53
C ASN A 116 5.09 2.56 2.65
N SER A 117 5.93 2.97 1.69
CA SER A 117 6.58 4.29 1.66
C SER A 117 5.61 5.43 1.29
N THR A 118 4.43 5.11 0.74
CA THR A 118 3.39 6.08 0.38
C THR A 118 3.04 7.02 1.53
N ALA A 119 3.00 6.51 2.76
CA ALA A 119 2.63 7.31 3.92
C ALA A 119 3.55 8.54 4.08
N VAL A 120 4.85 8.38 3.88
CA VAL A 120 5.84 9.47 4.01
C VAL A 120 5.57 10.56 2.97
N SER A 121 5.43 10.18 1.70
CA SER A 121 5.15 11.13 0.61
C SER A 121 3.83 11.88 0.83
N LEU A 122 2.79 11.18 1.29
CA LEU A 122 1.50 11.79 1.60
C LEU A 122 1.58 12.77 2.78
N ILE A 123 2.37 12.47 3.82
CA ILE A 123 2.56 13.38 4.96
C ILE A 123 3.26 14.65 4.47
N LEU A 124 4.33 14.53 3.69
CA LEU A 124 5.06 15.67 3.14
C LEU A 124 4.16 16.53 2.26
N GLU A 125 3.38 15.90 1.38
CA GLU A 125 2.46 16.59 0.49
C GLU A 125 1.33 17.31 1.26
N ARG A 126 0.72 16.65 2.25
CA ARG A 126 -0.31 17.25 3.12
C ARG A 126 0.27 18.34 4.03
N TRP A 127 1.50 18.20 4.48
CA TRP A 127 2.19 19.23 5.25
C TRP A 127 2.44 20.49 4.42
N LEU A 128 2.93 20.34 3.19
CA LEU A 128 3.07 21.45 2.23
C LEU A 128 1.73 22.12 1.96
N ALA A 129 0.69 21.32 1.69
CA ALA A 129 -0.66 21.82 1.44
C ALA A 129 -1.27 22.54 2.66
N THR A 130 -0.87 22.19 3.88
CA THR A 130 -1.29 22.86 5.11
C THR A 130 -0.54 24.17 5.32
N LYS A 131 0.78 24.17 5.14
CA LYS A 131 1.63 25.35 5.32
C LYS A 131 1.38 26.43 4.27
N ARG A 132 1.01 26.03 3.05
CA ARG A 132 0.76 26.92 1.91
C ARG A 132 -0.72 26.97 1.53
N SER A 133 -1.65 26.86 2.49
CA SER A 133 -3.09 26.73 2.20
C SER A 133 -3.64 27.83 1.27
N MET A 134 -3.08 29.04 1.32
CA MET A 134 -3.50 30.16 0.47
C MET A 134 -3.03 30.07 -1.00
N THR A 135 -1.92 29.38 -1.27
CA THR A 135 -1.30 29.36 -2.61
C THR A 135 -1.18 27.97 -3.21
N TYR A 136 -1.38 26.91 -2.42
CA TYR A 136 -1.13 25.52 -2.84
C TYR A 136 -1.94 25.09 -4.07
N GLU A 137 -3.13 25.66 -4.29
CA GLU A 137 -3.92 25.40 -5.49
C GLU A 137 -3.19 25.79 -6.79
N LYS A 138 -2.29 26.78 -6.71
CA LYS A 138 -1.47 27.27 -7.82
C LYS A 138 -0.09 26.61 -7.86
N ASP A 139 0.23 25.76 -6.89
CA ASP A 139 1.54 25.12 -6.83
C ASP A 139 1.69 24.12 -7.99
N SER A 140 2.91 24.09 -8.54
CA SER A 140 3.23 23.26 -9.70
C SER A 140 3.06 21.75 -9.42
N THR A 141 2.73 21.02 -10.48
CA THR A 141 2.73 19.54 -10.51
C THR A 141 4.12 18.94 -10.29
N ILE A 142 5.18 19.73 -10.45
CA ILE A 142 6.57 19.34 -10.18
C ILE A 142 6.75 18.88 -8.74
N ILE A 143 6.03 19.47 -7.77
CA ILE A 143 6.10 19.04 -6.36
C ILE A 143 5.68 17.58 -6.23
N GLY A 144 4.59 17.17 -6.88
CA GLY A 144 4.13 15.79 -6.89
C GLY A 144 5.14 14.82 -7.50
N LEU A 145 5.82 15.24 -8.58
CA LEU A 145 6.88 14.45 -9.22
C LEU A 145 8.11 14.30 -8.33
N LEU A 146 8.56 15.38 -7.67
CA LEU A 146 9.68 15.34 -6.73
C LEU A 146 9.35 14.42 -5.54
N LEU A 147 8.13 14.51 -5.00
CA LEU A 147 7.69 13.61 -3.93
C LEU A 147 7.58 12.16 -4.41
N ALA A 148 7.23 11.90 -5.67
CA ALA A 148 7.27 10.56 -6.23
C ALA A 148 8.71 10.01 -6.34
N ILE A 149 9.70 10.86 -6.66
CA ILE A 149 11.12 10.45 -6.64
C ILE A 149 11.55 10.08 -5.22
N VAL A 150 11.25 10.95 -4.23
CA VAL A 150 11.51 10.67 -2.82
C VAL A 150 10.85 9.37 -2.37
N HIS A 151 9.62 9.11 -2.81
CA HIS A 151 8.89 7.88 -2.56
C HIS A 151 9.67 6.65 -3.01
N PHE A 152 10.16 6.65 -4.26
CA PHE A 152 10.96 5.55 -4.79
C PHE A 152 12.28 5.37 -4.04
N LEU A 153 12.96 6.46 -3.68
CA LEU A 153 14.21 6.40 -2.91
C LEU A 153 13.99 5.77 -1.52
N ILE A 154 12.93 6.16 -0.82
CA ILE A 154 12.59 5.57 0.49
C ILE A 154 12.27 4.08 0.35
N ALA A 155 11.55 3.68 -0.71
CA ALA A 155 11.24 2.27 -0.96
C ALA A 155 12.48 1.46 -1.36
N ALA A 156 13.45 2.07 -2.04
CA ALA A 156 14.67 1.42 -2.51
C ALA A 156 15.60 1.03 -1.34
N LEU A 157 15.72 1.85 -0.29
CA LEU A 157 16.60 1.58 0.85
C LEU A 157 16.40 0.19 1.49
N PRO A 158 15.18 -0.18 1.96
CA PRO A 158 14.94 -1.50 2.54
C PRO A 158 15.01 -2.63 1.51
N LEU A 159 14.73 -2.36 0.23
CA LEU A 159 14.90 -3.34 -0.84
C LEU A 159 16.38 -3.68 -1.07
N CYS A 160 17.24 -2.66 -1.14
CA CYS A 160 18.68 -2.85 -1.27
C CYS A 160 19.21 -3.66 -0.09
N PHE A 161 18.77 -3.36 1.13
CA PHE A 161 19.15 -4.14 2.31
C PHE A 161 18.67 -5.60 2.22
N LEU A 162 17.40 -5.82 1.89
CA LEU A 162 16.80 -7.16 1.76
C LEU A 162 17.53 -8.03 0.73
N TYR A 163 17.94 -7.46 -0.40
CA TYR A 163 18.58 -8.20 -1.49
C TYR A 163 20.11 -8.21 -1.43
N SER A 164 20.74 -7.40 -0.57
CA SER A 164 22.21 -7.29 -0.44
C SER A 164 22.93 -8.63 -0.20
N GLN A 165 22.26 -9.60 0.42
CA GLN A 165 22.84 -10.91 0.79
C GLN A 165 22.45 -12.03 -0.19
N THR A 166 21.78 -11.71 -1.30
CA THR A 166 21.33 -12.69 -2.29
C THR A 166 22.53 -13.27 -3.03
N ARG A 167 22.66 -14.60 -3.04
CA ARG A 167 23.68 -15.33 -3.80
C ARG A 167 23.03 -16.05 -4.98
N PHE A 168 23.55 -15.83 -6.20
CA PHE A 168 23.06 -16.48 -7.41
C PHE A 168 23.82 -17.78 -7.73
N ASP A 169 25.14 -17.76 -7.58
CA ASP A 169 25.98 -18.89 -7.97
C ASP A 169 25.89 -20.05 -6.97
N GLY A 170 25.63 -21.25 -7.49
CA GLY A 170 25.61 -22.49 -6.71
C GLY A 170 24.46 -22.62 -5.69
N ALA A 171 23.50 -21.69 -5.69
CA ALA A 171 22.34 -21.73 -4.81
C ALA A 171 21.19 -22.50 -5.46
N VAL A 172 20.70 -23.56 -4.80
CA VAL A 172 19.49 -24.30 -5.19
C VAL A 172 18.33 -23.83 -4.32
N MET A 173 17.30 -23.27 -4.93
CA MET A 173 16.13 -22.75 -4.25
C MET A 173 14.90 -23.63 -4.57
N TYR A 174 14.53 -24.52 -3.66
CA TYR A 174 13.35 -25.40 -3.81
C TYR A 174 12.01 -24.65 -3.76
N TYR A 175 12.02 -23.46 -3.19
CA TYR A 175 10.83 -22.61 -3.12
C TYR A 175 11.28 -21.16 -3.19
N CYS A 176 10.68 -20.36 -4.06
CA CYS A 176 11.06 -18.97 -4.21
C CYS A 176 10.75 -18.22 -2.91
N VAL A 177 11.73 -17.92 -2.06
CA VAL A 177 11.57 -17.11 -0.84
C VAL A 177 12.78 -16.21 -0.66
N THR A 178 12.57 -14.95 -0.24
CA THR A 178 13.66 -13.98 -0.07
C THR A 178 14.38 -14.15 1.27
N ALA A 179 13.66 -14.58 2.32
CA ALA A 179 14.27 -14.87 3.60
C ALA A 179 14.94 -16.25 3.57
N THR A 180 16.26 -16.28 3.77
CA THR A 180 16.95 -17.53 4.06
C THR A 180 16.85 -17.81 5.56
N PRO A 181 16.71 -19.07 5.99
CA PRO A 181 16.77 -19.43 7.41
C PRO A 181 18.08 -19.00 8.07
N SER A 182 19.16 -18.83 7.28
CA SER A 182 20.46 -18.34 7.73
C SER A 182 20.53 -16.84 8.02
N ALA A 183 19.57 -16.05 7.54
CA ALA A 183 19.56 -14.58 7.70
C ALA A 183 18.16 -14.03 8.05
N PRO A 184 17.50 -14.54 9.10
CA PRO A 184 16.14 -14.11 9.49
C PRO A 184 16.10 -12.64 9.90
N TYR A 185 17.23 -12.09 10.36
CA TYR A 185 17.39 -10.69 10.74
C TYR A 185 17.05 -9.72 9.62
N SER A 186 17.29 -10.08 8.35
CA SER A 186 17.01 -9.20 7.21
C SER A 186 15.51 -8.88 7.08
N ALA A 187 14.67 -9.90 7.20
CA ALA A 187 13.21 -9.75 7.20
C ALA A 187 12.70 -8.99 8.44
N GLN A 188 13.30 -9.25 9.61
CA GLN A 188 12.95 -8.57 10.87
C GLN A 188 13.27 -7.07 10.84
N VAL A 189 14.38 -6.66 10.23
CA VAL A 189 14.71 -5.23 10.07
C VAL A 189 13.65 -4.54 9.21
N GLY A 190 13.24 -5.17 8.10
CA GLY A 190 12.17 -4.66 7.25
C GLY A 190 10.83 -4.50 8.00
N ALA A 191 10.47 -5.49 8.81
CA ALA A 191 9.30 -5.45 9.67
C ALA A 191 9.32 -4.24 10.64
N THR A 192 10.43 -4.07 11.37
CA THR A 192 10.59 -2.96 12.33
C THR A 192 10.50 -1.59 11.65
N VAL A 193 11.20 -1.41 10.53
CA VAL A 193 11.14 -0.15 9.75
C VAL A 193 9.71 0.14 9.29
N SER A 194 8.98 -0.88 8.85
CA SER A 194 7.59 -0.75 8.43
C SER A 194 6.67 -0.29 9.56
N ILE A 195 6.79 -0.89 10.75
CA ILE A 195 6.04 -0.48 11.94
C ILE A 195 6.34 0.98 12.28
N CYS A 196 7.62 1.37 12.29
CA CYS A 196 8.02 2.75 12.58
C CYS A 196 7.40 3.74 11.59
N PHE A 197 7.46 3.47 10.28
CA PHE A 197 6.85 4.33 9.27
C PHE A 197 5.35 4.51 9.49
N GLN A 198 4.61 3.44 9.80
CA GLN A 198 3.17 3.54 9.98
C GLN A 198 2.76 4.23 11.29
N VAL A 199 3.49 4.00 12.38
CA VAL A 199 3.24 4.68 13.67
C VAL A 199 3.50 6.19 13.54
N VAL A 200 4.65 6.56 12.95
CA VAL A 200 4.97 7.98 12.68
C VAL A 200 3.93 8.59 11.76
N ALA A 201 3.50 7.86 10.73
CA ALA A 201 2.46 8.35 9.82
C ALA A 201 1.13 8.63 10.51
N ARG A 202 0.69 7.74 11.40
CA ARG A 202 -0.52 7.93 12.19
C ARG A 202 -0.44 9.19 13.06
N ILE A 203 0.69 9.39 13.74
CA ILE A 203 0.91 10.57 14.59
C ILE A 203 0.92 11.84 13.74
N ALA A 204 1.62 11.83 12.60
CA ALA A 204 1.72 12.97 11.70
C ALA A 204 0.36 13.35 11.10
N PHE A 205 -0.46 12.38 10.66
CA PHE A 205 -1.80 12.67 10.14
C PHE A 205 -2.74 13.22 11.23
N GLU A 206 -2.64 12.74 12.47
CA GLU A 206 -3.41 13.30 13.58
C GLU A 206 -3.01 14.75 13.88
N PHE A 207 -1.70 15.02 13.92
CA PHE A 207 -1.18 16.38 14.11
C PHE A 207 -1.65 17.33 13.00
N LEU A 208 -1.47 16.95 11.74
CA LEU A 208 -1.91 17.75 10.59
C LEU A 208 -3.42 17.99 10.60
N LEU A 209 -4.23 16.99 10.98
CA LEU A 209 -5.67 17.15 11.06
C LEU A 209 -6.07 18.20 12.11
N ARG A 210 -5.42 18.19 13.28
CA ARG A 210 -5.67 19.18 14.34
C ARG A 210 -5.30 20.58 13.89
N GLU A 211 -4.14 20.73 13.24
CA GLU A 211 -3.69 22.03 12.74
C GLU A 211 -4.64 22.59 11.68
N ASN A 212 -5.09 21.77 10.71
CA ASN A 212 -6.04 22.21 9.70
C ASN A 212 -7.41 22.59 10.31
N LYS A 213 -7.89 21.85 11.33
CA LYS A 213 -9.13 22.22 12.04
C LYS A 213 -8.98 23.55 12.78
N LYS A 214 -7.84 23.76 13.44
CA LYS A 214 -7.51 25.02 14.11
C LYS A 214 -7.51 26.17 13.11
N HIS A 215 -6.84 26.02 11.97
CA HIS A 215 -6.86 27.02 10.89
C HIS A 215 -8.28 27.31 10.42
N LYS A 216 -9.16 26.29 10.33
CA LYS A 216 -10.53 26.47 9.87
C LYS A 216 -11.37 27.32 10.81
N GLU A 217 -11.08 27.26 12.10
CA GLU A 217 -11.76 28.05 13.13
C GLU A 217 -11.28 29.51 13.14
N PHE A 218 -9.99 29.75 12.93
CA PHE A 218 -9.45 31.12 12.88
C PHE A 218 -9.74 31.83 11.55
N ASP A 219 -9.84 31.08 10.46
CA ASP A 219 -9.81 31.64 9.11
C ASP A 219 -11.20 31.77 8.48
N VAL A 220 -12.22 32.06 9.31
CA VAL A 220 -13.63 32.20 8.87
C VAL A 220 -13.79 33.31 7.82
N GLN A 221 -12.93 34.33 7.88
CA GLN A 221 -12.90 35.47 6.94
C GLN A 221 -11.90 35.30 5.79
N SER A 222 -11.24 34.15 5.63
CA SER A 222 -10.36 33.96 4.46
C SER A 222 -11.11 33.95 3.13
N PRO A 223 -10.41 34.26 2.02
CA PRO A 223 -10.89 34.05 0.68
C PRO A 223 -11.46 32.64 0.47
N LEU A 224 -12.50 32.55 -0.37
CA LEU A 224 -13.20 31.29 -0.67
C LEU A 224 -12.25 30.15 -1.11
N SER A 225 -11.21 30.47 -1.89
CA SER A 225 -10.20 29.50 -2.34
C SER A 225 -9.44 28.87 -1.17
N ASN A 226 -9.02 29.66 -0.16
CA ASN A 226 -8.32 29.12 1.01
C ASN A 226 -9.24 28.24 1.86
N ARG A 227 -10.50 28.63 2.04
CA ARG A 227 -11.51 27.79 2.75
C ARG A 227 -11.76 26.47 2.02
N TYR A 228 -11.82 26.50 0.68
CA TYR A 228 -11.97 25.31 -0.14
C TYR A 228 -10.76 24.37 -0.01
N GLN A 229 -9.55 24.92 -0.12
CA GLN A 229 -8.30 24.19 0.04
C GLN A 229 -8.19 23.54 1.43
N LEU A 230 -8.60 24.27 2.47
CA LEU A 230 -8.61 23.77 3.84
C LEU A 230 -9.62 22.64 4.05
N GLU A 231 -10.82 22.75 3.47
CA GLU A 231 -11.82 21.68 3.50
C GLU A 231 -11.34 20.43 2.74
N GLN A 232 -10.68 20.63 1.60
CA GLN A 232 -10.06 19.55 0.82
C GLN A 232 -8.93 18.85 1.60
N ASN A 233 -8.09 19.63 2.30
CA ASN A 233 -7.06 19.09 3.18
C ASN A 233 -7.66 18.28 4.34
N ILE A 234 -8.66 18.82 5.06
CA ILE A 234 -9.32 18.09 6.16
C ILE A 234 -9.97 16.80 5.65
N SER A 235 -10.66 16.86 4.52
CA SER A 235 -11.35 15.70 3.92
C SER A 235 -10.38 14.60 3.51
N SER A 236 -9.30 14.97 2.80
CA SER A 236 -8.26 14.02 2.39
C SER A 236 -7.53 13.42 3.59
N ILE A 237 -7.08 14.24 4.56
CA ILE A 237 -6.39 13.76 5.77
C ILE A 237 -7.31 12.82 6.58
N THR A 238 -8.61 13.12 6.67
CA THR A 238 -9.57 12.24 7.36
C THR A 238 -9.63 10.86 6.70
N ALA A 239 -9.67 10.80 5.36
CA ALA A 239 -9.65 9.53 4.64
C ALA A 239 -8.32 8.78 4.78
N LEU A 240 -7.20 9.50 4.72
CA LEU A 240 -5.86 8.95 4.93
C LEU A 240 -5.66 8.42 6.35
N LYS A 241 -6.27 9.05 7.36
CA LYS A 241 -6.23 8.55 8.74
C LYS A 241 -6.95 7.20 8.86
N THR A 242 -8.10 7.02 8.20
CA THR A 242 -8.76 5.71 8.13
C THR A 242 -7.83 4.67 7.49
N PHE A 243 -7.17 5.04 6.39
CA PHE A 243 -6.21 4.18 5.71
C PHE A 243 -4.99 3.83 6.57
N ALA A 244 -4.39 4.82 7.24
CA ALA A 244 -3.25 4.64 8.15
C ALA A 244 -3.60 3.74 9.34
N ASN A 245 -4.81 3.89 9.90
CA ASN A 245 -5.29 2.99 10.96
C ASN A 245 -5.35 1.55 10.49
N MET A 246 -5.89 1.30 9.29
CA MET A 246 -5.92 -0.05 8.72
C MET A 246 -4.52 -0.59 8.47
N SER A 247 -3.60 0.25 7.98
CA SER A 247 -2.20 -0.14 7.72
C SER A 247 -1.48 -0.54 9.01
N VAL A 248 -1.59 0.27 10.06
CA VAL A 248 -1.03 -0.03 11.39
C VAL A 248 -1.60 -1.34 11.94
N THR A 249 -2.93 -1.51 11.91
CA THR A 249 -3.58 -2.73 12.41
C THR A 249 -3.11 -3.96 11.63
N TYR A 250 -3.07 -3.87 10.30
CA TYR A 250 -2.62 -4.97 9.45
C TYR A 250 -1.15 -5.33 9.70
N ILE A 251 -0.25 -4.34 9.73
CA ILE A 251 1.19 -4.55 9.92
C ILE A 251 1.47 -5.13 11.30
N ILE A 252 0.81 -4.65 12.36
CA ILE A 252 0.96 -5.24 13.70
C ILE A 252 0.52 -6.71 13.67
N PHE A 253 -0.66 -7.00 13.13
CA PHE A 253 -1.18 -8.37 13.04
C PHE A 253 -0.23 -9.29 12.25
N GLN A 254 0.18 -8.87 11.05
CA GLN A 254 1.08 -9.62 10.18
C GLN A 254 2.42 -9.91 10.86
N ASN A 255 2.99 -8.93 11.56
CA ASN A 255 4.28 -9.10 12.23
C ASN A 255 4.18 -10.00 13.46
N LEU A 256 3.09 -9.91 14.23
CA LEU A 256 2.84 -10.85 15.33
C LEU A 256 2.73 -12.28 14.81
N CYS A 257 1.97 -12.50 13.74
CA CYS A 257 1.89 -13.81 13.08
C CYS A 257 3.25 -14.28 12.55
N TYR A 258 4.05 -13.38 11.96
CA TYR A 258 5.39 -13.71 11.47
C TYR A 258 6.35 -14.09 12.59
N ILE A 259 6.38 -13.32 13.69
CA ILE A 259 7.23 -13.62 14.85
C ILE A 259 6.85 -14.98 15.45
N THR A 260 5.56 -15.25 15.61
CA THR A 260 5.06 -16.55 16.07
C THR A 260 5.50 -17.68 15.12
N LEU A 261 5.37 -17.49 13.80
CA LEU A 261 5.85 -18.46 12.81
C LEU A 261 7.36 -18.69 12.91
N MET A 262 8.15 -17.64 13.15
CA MET A 262 9.60 -17.79 13.30
C MET A 262 9.98 -18.52 14.60
N TYR A 263 9.23 -18.30 15.68
CA TYR A 263 9.46 -18.97 16.96
C TYR A 263 9.14 -20.47 16.90
N TYR A 264 8.01 -20.84 16.30
CA TYR A 264 7.58 -22.25 16.17
C TYR A 264 8.05 -22.93 14.87
N GLY A 265 8.69 -22.20 13.96
CA GLY A 265 8.96 -22.65 12.60
C GLY A 265 9.89 -23.86 12.49
N ILE A 266 10.77 -24.07 13.48
CA ILE A 266 11.70 -25.21 13.52
C ILE A 266 10.94 -26.53 13.72
N GLN A 267 9.78 -26.49 14.39
CA GLN A 267 8.97 -27.68 14.67
C GLN A 267 8.04 -28.06 13.51
N LEU A 268 7.88 -27.17 12.52
CA LEU A 268 6.99 -27.38 11.39
C LEU A 268 7.71 -28.10 10.26
N GLU A 269 6.97 -28.95 9.56
CA GLU A 269 7.44 -29.44 8.27
C GLU A 269 7.63 -28.26 7.31
N ARG A 270 8.62 -28.36 6.43
CA ARG A 270 8.96 -27.27 5.49
C ARG A 270 7.77 -26.80 4.67
N ALA A 271 6.91 -27.72 4.24
CA ALA A 271 5.71 -27.38 3.48
C ALA A 271 4.68 -26.62 4.32
N GLN A 272 4.50 -26.98 5.60
CA GLN A 272 3.62 -26.29 6.53
C GLN A 272 4.15 -24.89 6.86
N TYR A 273 5.45 -24.76 7.12
CA TYR A 273 6.10 -23.46 7.33
C TYR A 273 5.86 -22.53 6.15
N LEU A 274 6.10 -23.01 4.92
CA LEU A 274 5.90 -22.21 3.71
C LEU A 274 4.42 -21.88 3.45
N ALA A 275 3.51 -22.80 3.72
CA ALA A 275 2.07 -22.55 3.60
C ALA A 275 1.62 -21.42 4.53
N ILE A 276 2.02 -21.47 5.81
CA ILE A 276 1.69 -20.43 6.79
C ILE A 276 2.38 -19.11 6.42
N LEU A 277 3.62 -19.15 5.94
CA LEU A 277 4.33 -17.96 5.45
C LEU A 277 3.57 -17.26 4.32
N GLU A 278 3.04 -18.02 3.36
CA GLU A 278 2.26 -17.47 2.25
C GLU A 278 0.90 -16.91 2.70
N LEU A 279 0.23 -17.57 3.66
CA LEU A 279 -1.02 -17.07 4.25
C LEU A 279 -0.79 -15.79 5.06
N ASN A 280 0.31 -15.71 5.81
CA ASN A 280 0.70 -14.49 6.52
C ASN A 280 1.03 -13.35 5.55
N GLY A 281 1.51 -13.67 4.35
CA GLY A 281 1.75 -12.74 3.26
C GLY A 281 0.50 -12.14 2.63
N SER A 282 -0.63 -11.97 3.33
CA SER A 282 -1.94 -11.52 2.79
C SER A 282 -2.00 -10.05 2.33
N TRP A 283 -0.88 -9.46 1.90
CA TRP A 283 -0.77 -8.07 1.43
C TRP A 283 -1.76 -7.72 0.30
N PRO A 284 -2.00 -8.59 -0.71
CA PRO A 284 -3.00 -8.34 -1.74
C PRO A 284 -4.41 -8.15 -1.17
N LEU A 285 -4.79 -8.96 -0.16
CA LEU A 285 -6.09 -8.86 0.50
C LEU A 285 -6.23 -7.53 1.23
N TYR A 286 -5.20 -7.15 1.99
CA TYR A 286 -5.12 -5.83 2.60
C TYR A 286 -5.27 -4.72 1.56
N GLY A 287 -4.58 -4.82 0.42
CA GLY A 287 -4.69 -3.85 -0.67
C GLY A 287 -6.12 -3.70 -1.19
N VAL A 288 -6.79 -4.81 -1.50
CA VAL A 288 -8.19 -4.78 -1.98
C VAL A 288 -9.11 -4.13 -0.95
N VAL A 289 -9.05 -4.59 0.30
CA VAL A 289 -9.92 -4.11 1.38
C VAL A 289 -9.66 -2.63 1.68
N SER A 290 -8.39 -2.21 1.76
CA SER A 290 -8.00 -0.83 2.06
C SER A 290 -8.41 0.16 0.97
N ILE A 291 -8.22 -0.19 -0.30
CA ILE A 291 -8.65 0.66 -1.42
C ILE A 291 -10.18 0.75 -1.52
N MET A 292 -10.88 -0.36 -1.28
CA MET A 292 -12.35 -0.36 -1.22
C MET A 292 -12.89 0.55 -0.10
N ILE A 293 -12.31 0.44 1.10
CA ILE A 293 -12.69 1.28 2.25
C ILE A 293 -12.33 2.74 1.99
N PHE A 294 -11.13 3.04 1.51
CA PHE A 294 -10.72 4.41 1.16
C PHE A 294 -11.71 5.06 0.18
N GLY A 295 -12.07 4.35 -0.89
CA GLY A 295 -13.07 4.84 -1.84
C GLY A 295 -14.45 5.06 -1.23
N LYS A 296 -14.90 4.20 -0.30
CA LYS A 296 -16.17 4.39 0.42
C LYS A 296 -16.11 5.62 1.35
N THR A 297 -15.02 5.78 2.10
CA THR A 297 -14.81 6.91 3.00
C THR A 297 -14.83 8.24 2.26
N ILE A 298 -14.12 8.32 1.14
CA ILE A 298 -14.11 9.50 0.27
C ILE A 298 -15.53 9.84 -0.25
N ARG A 299 -16.28 8.85 -0.74
CA ARG A 299 -17.66 9.07 -1.19
C ARG A 299 -18.56 9.56 -0.06
N LYS A 300 -18.40 9.01 1.15
CA LYS A 300 -19.17 9.43 2.34
C LYS A 300 -18.87 10.88 2.73
N ILE A 301 -17.59 11.27 2.72
CA ILE A 301 -17.18 12.65 3.02
C ILE A 301 -17.77 13.62 1.98
N HIS A 302 -17.66 13.30 0.69
CA HIS A 302 -18.25 14.13 -0.36
C HIS A 302 -19.78 14.22 -0.23
N GLY A 303 -20.47 13.11 0.06
CA GLY A 303 -21.91 13.13 0.32
C GLY A 303 -22.29 14.14 1.40
N LYS A 304 -21.52 14.21 2.50
CA LYS A 304 -21.72 15.19 3.58
C LYS A 304 -21.45 16.63 3.13
N ILE A 305 -20.38 16.87 2.38
CA ILE A 305 -20.06 18.21 1.86
C ILE A 305 -21.17 18.69 0.92
N LYS A 306 -21.63 17.83 0.01
CA LYS A 306 -22.72 18.16 -0.92
C LYS A 306 -24.03 18.46 -0.18
N GLN A 307 -24.36 17.66 0.84
CA GLN A 307 -25.53 17.90 1.69
C GLN A 307 -25.41 19.23 2.44
N SER A 308 -24.25 19.52 3.01
CA SER A 308 -23.99 20.80 3.69
C SER A 308 -24.14 21.97 2.73
N LEU A 309 -23.53 21.91 1.55
CA LEU A 309 -23.62 22.96 0.54
C LEU A 309 -25.08 23.17 0.07
N HIS A 310 -25.82 22.10 -0.17
CA HIS A 310 -27.23 22.18 -0.54
C HIS A 310 -28.09 22.78 0.61
N GLY A 311 -27.74 22.52 1.86
CA GLY A 311 -28.33 23.17 3.02
C GLY A 311 -28.07 24.69 3.04
N HIS A 312 -26.85 25.13 2.72
CA HIS A 312 -26.52 26.55 2.62
C HIS A 312 -27.24 27.26 1.47
N ILE A 313 -27.46 26.60 0.34
CA ILE A 313 -28.21 27.16 -0.79
C ILE A 313 -29.71 27.33 -0.45
N LYS A 314 -30.25 26.48 0.43
CA LYS A 314 -31.64 26.57 0.91
C LYS A 314 -31.85 27.62 2.01
N LEU A 315 -30.80 28.31 2.45
CA LEU A 315 -30.95 29.41 3.42
C LEU A 315 -31.79 30.54 2.78
N PRO A 316 -32.72 31.16 3.52
CA PRO A 316 -33.42 32.38 3.11
C PRO A 316 -32.48 33.43 2.48
N ASN A 317 -32.92 34.07 1.39
CA ASN A 317 -32.11 35.01 0.59
C ASN A 317 -31.37 36.09 1.42
N HIS A 318 -31.97 36.59 2.51
CA HIS A 318 -31.33 37.59 3.37
C HIS A 318 -30.08 37.03 4.08
N MET A 319 -30.15 35.80 4.64
CA MET A 319 -28.99 35.15 5.25
C MET A 319 -27.94 34.76 4.21
N TYR A 320 -28.36 34.33 3.01
CA TYR A 320 -27.42 34.04 1.93
C TYR A 320 -26.63 35.30 1.52
N LEU A 321 -27.31 36.44 1.34
CA LEU A 321 -26.68 37.71 1.00
C LEU A 321 -25.76 38.22 2.11
N ASP A 322 -26.12 38.06 3.39
CA ASP A 322 -25.24 38.43 4.50
C ASP A 322 -23.98 37.57 4.54
N VAL A 323 -24.11 36.26 4.31
CA VAL A 323 -22.97 35.35 4.20
C VAL A 323 -22.12 35.68 2.97
N PHE A 324 -22.74 36.03 1.84
CA PHE A 324 -22.05 36.40 0.61
C PHE A 324 -21.31 37.74 0.73
N LYS A 325 -21.93 38.75 1.35
CA LYS A 325 -21.26 40.04 1.66
C LYS A 325 -20.03 39.83 2.55
N ARG A 326 -20.13 38.98 3.56
CA ARG A 326 -18.99 38.57 4.41
C ARG A 326 -17.89 37.80 3.66
N GLN A 327 -18.17 37.28 2.46
CA GLN A 327 -17.20 36.55 1.63
C GLN A 327 -16.52 37.43 0.58
N ILE A 328 -17.07 38.61 0.27
CA ILE A 328 -16.51 39.57 -0.70
C ILE A 328 -15.78 40.73 -0.03
N ALA A 329 -16.18 41.10 1.19
CA ALA A 329 -15.47 42.09 2.01
C ALA A 329 -14.10 41.58 2.46
#